data_AF-A0A955JDE1-F1
#
_entry.id   AF-A0A955JDE1-F1
#
_cell.length_a   1.000
_cell.length_b   1.000
_cell.length_c   1.000
_cell.angle_alpha   90.00
_cell.angle_beta   90.00
_cell.angle_gamma   90.00
#
_symmetry.space_group_name_H-M   'P 1'
#
loop_
_entity.id
_entity.type
_entity.pdbx_description
1 polymer ?
#
loop_
_entity_poly.entity_id
_entity_poly.type
_entity_poly.pdbx_seq_one_letter_code
_entity_poly.pdbx_strand_id
1 'polypeptide(L)'
;IGGPKPGRRDCIAFRDVSGGYEFIKSRPVGATSDEVSRVVIEIEAERARVSVGDGSLKEKTLPLNSLCGLSFWSHLGPNLVKDLVVEAKPDPRSLRRLTITAAARRHQLRRADLYRPNQAHLGAVEAVIASIHHHHDLAIEARLVALVNSKPSSGPTLGAETLRRFESAARTLKAQARLRSPDGKEIEEAIATMSEIYDETGSPAEMAYVLARRLSELGRPEDAIALLGSSLERHASDASSRGALTLLQLSLGHLDLAEAELKAWEKLERQAPAPMIVDALLKMGSARFDVALPIAERAAKRFDDPTLGILIETLRRLEAGPFGGRRTRIESDHYVVETDLPKPEAKAVVDRLERFRSVLEQEFPLAASERLPSRIWLFTSVESFRSFANALAPTSENALGFYVPTINTLLFFATLDDQRDERVLHHEAFHQYLDRVRRHAPIWLNEGMAEYFAATSFEDGSHQTGGIQEGRLIVLHRALARNEVPPLSYLVQMSPQRFMDGRSAPRNYAQSWAAVHFFRSGTHSMAKGAFERYVAAVLAGASSSNAWRDSFATLEDWEGVEDAWRRHVGRLHDELQSGKEAR
;
A
#
# COMPACT_ATOMS: atom_id res chain seq x y z
N ILE A 1 -9.94 -40.22 -0.60
CA ILE A 1 -11.30 -40.23 -1.21
C ILE A 1 -11.99 -38.95 -0.74
N GLY A 2 -12.34 -38.08 -1.68
CA GLY A 2 -12.81 -36.70 -1.45
C GLY A 2 -12.33 -35.81 -2.59
N GLY A 3 -13.12 -35.70 -3.66
CA GLY A 3 -12.74 -35.04 -4.92
C GLY A 3 -12.69 -33.51 -4.82
N PRO A 4 -11.95 -32.85 -5.73
CA PRO A 4 -11.88 -31.38 -5.77
C PRO A 4 -13.17 -30.76 -6.29
N LYS A 5 -13.69 -29.76 -5.55
CA LYS A 5 -14.78 -28.87 -5.98
C LYS A 5 -14.24 -27.84 -7.00
N PRO A 6 -15.03 -27.44 -8.03
CA PRO A 6 -14.56 -26.56 -9.09
C PRO A 6 -14.50 -25.10 -8.62
N GLY A 7 -13.40 -24.39 -8.94
CA GLY A 7 -13.26 -22.96 -8.65
C GLY A 7 -11.83 -22.45 -8.36
N ARG A 8 -10.76 -23.18 -8.69
CA ARG A 8 -9.38 -22.69 -8.54
C ARG A 8 -8.57 -22.82 -9.83
N ARG A 9 -8.10 -21.65 -10.29
CA ARG A 9 -6.82 -21.30 -10.97
C ARG A 9 -6.20 -22.37 -11.87
N ASP A 10 -5.94 -21.99 -13.11
CA ASP A 10 -5.19 -22.78 -14.11
C ASP A 10 -3.80 -23.19 -13.56
N CYS A 11 -3.75 -24.37 -12.98
CA CYS A 11 -2.52 -25.06 -12.62
C CYS A 11 -2.44 -26.34 -13.45
N ILE A 12 -1.29 -26.61 -14.04
CA ILE A 12 -0.97 -27.93 -14.60
C ILE A 12 -0.80 -28.89 -13.42
N ALA A 13 -1.67 -29.91 -13.31
CA ALA A 13 -1.61 -30.90 -12.25
C ALA A 13 -0.85 -32.15 -12.70
N PHE A 14 0.16 -32.55 -11.92
CA PHE A 14 0.85 -33.83 -12.03
C PHE A 14 0.48 -34.72 -10.84
N ARG A 15 0.31 -36.03 -11.08
CA ARG A 15 0.20 -37.02 -10.01
C ARG A 15 1.49 -37.84 -9.93
N ASP A 16 1.98 -38.04 -8.71
CA ASP A 16 3.08 -38.96 -8.42
C ASP A 16 2.58 -40.40 -8.48
N VAL A 17 3.19 -41.20 -9.35
CA VAL A 17 3.03 -42.66 -9.42
C VAL A 17 4.40 -43.30 -9.42
N SER A 18 4.53 -44.44 -8.74
CA SER A 18 5.79 -45.18 -8.59
C SER A 18 6.46 -45.43 -9.95
N GLY A 19 7.45 -44.60 -10.30
CA GLY A 19 8.20 -44.63 -11.55
C GLY A 19 8.11 -43.40 -12.46
N GLY A 20 7.28 -42.37 -12.17
CA GLY A 20 7.21 -41.13 -12.96
C GLY A 20 5.98 -40.26 -12.69
N TYR A 21 5.86 -39.12 -13.39
CA TYR A 21 4.74 -38.17 -13.24
C TYR A 21 3.69 -38.34 -14.36
N GLU A 22 2.40 -38.46 -14.01
CA GLU A 22 1.30 -38.55 -14.98
C GLU A 22 0.51 -37.22 -15.08
N PHE A 23 0.22 -36.76 -16.30
CA PHE A 23 -0.45 -35.48 -16.60
C PHE A 23 -1.97 -35.60 -16.63
N ILE A 24 -2.69 -34.67 -15.98
CA ILE A 24 -4.17 -34.71 -15.89
C ILE A 24 -4.79 -33.50 -16.63
N LYS A 25 -4.85 -33.62 -17.97
CA LYS A 25 -5.77 -32.99 -18.95
C LYS A 25 -5.74 -31.46 -19.20
N SER A 26 -5.79 -31.07 -20.48
CA SER A 26 -6.47 -29.85 -20.99
C SER A 26 -7.25 -30.18 -22.27
N ARG A 27 -8.36 -29.50 -22.53
CA ARG A 27 -9.13 -29.58 -23.80
C ARG A 27 -8.48 -28.64 -24.84
N PRO A 28 -8.30 -29.03 -26.11
CA PRO A 28 -7.80 -28.13 -27.14
C PRO A 28 -8.93 -27.27 -27.72
N VAL A 29 -8.71 -25.97 -27.86
CA VAL A 29 -9.45 -25.11 -28.80
C VAL A 29 -8.53 -24.88 -30.00
N GLY A 30 -9.03 -25.18 -31.20
CA GLY A 30 -8.25 -25.29 -32.42
C GLY A 30 -7.53 -24.00 -32.83
N ALA A 31 -6.33 -24.17 -33.40
CA ALA A 31 -5.60 -23.10 -34.06
C ALA A 31 -5.19 -23.57 -35.46
N THR A 32 -5.67 -22.86 -36.48
CA THR A 32 -5.16 -22.88 -37.85
C THR A 32 -3.88 -22.05 -37.94
N SER A 33 -3.02 -22.44 -38.87
CA SER A 33 -1.61 -22.06 -39.04
C SER A 33 -1.35 -20.56 -39.12
N ASP A 34 -0.30 -20.11 -38.41
CA ASP A 34 0.74 -19.21 -38.92
C ASP A 34 1.96 -19.22 -37.95
N GLU A 35 3.16 -19.04 -38.49
CA GLU A 35 4.50 -19.34 -37.93
C GLU A 35 4.64 -19.38 -36.40
N VAL A 36 5.08 -20.55 -35.91
CA VAL A 36 5.21 -20.94 -34.50
C VAL A 36 6.68 -20.83 -34.08
N SER A 37 7.01 -19.94 -33.14
CA SER A 37 8.31 -19.97 -32.44
C SER A 37 8.27 -21.09 -31.40
N ARG A 38 8.88 -22.25 -31.68
CA ARG A 38 8.84 -23.41 -30.79
C ARG A 38 9.76 -23.22 -29.59
N VAL A 39 9.22 -23.27 -28.37
CA VAL A 39 10.01 -23.56 -27.17
C VAL A 39 10.10 -25.07 -27.00
N VAL A 40 11.25 -25.60 -26.61
CA VAL A 40 11.47 -27.01 -26.28
C VAL A 40 12.01 -27.07 -24.85
N ILE A 41 11.39 -27.90 -24.03
CA ILE A 41 11.84 -28.17 -22.65
C ILE A 41 12.21 -29.64 -22.61
N GLU A 42 13.45 -29.97 -22.25
CA GLU A 42 13.90 -31.34 -22.00
C GLU A 42 14.10 -31.54 -20.50
N ILE A 43 13.42 -32.52 -19.93
CA ILE A 43 13.55 -32.86 -18.51
C ILE A 43 14.45 -34.08 -18.40
N GLU A 44 15.44 -34.05 -17.51
CA GLU A 44 16.32 -35.19 -17.26
C GLU A 44 16.69 -35.21 -15.77
N ALA A 45 16.19 -36.22 -15.04
CA ALA A 45 16.29 -36.31 -13.57
C ALA A 45 15.70 -35.05 -12.87
N GLU A 46 16.40 -34.44 -11.90
CA GLU A 46 15.93 -33.25 -11.15
C GLU A 46 16.15 -31.89 -11.88
N ARG A 47 16.56 -31.92 -13.16
CA ARG A 47 16.91 -30.72 -13.92
C ARG A 47 16.12 -30.62 -15.22
N ALA A 48 15.75 -29.39 -15.58
CA ALA A 48 15.11 -29.05 -16.85
C ALA A 48 16.05 -28.19 -17.71
N ARG A 49 16.22 -28.56 -18.97
CA ARG A 49 16.88 -27.78 -20.02
C ARG A 49 15.82 -27.10 -20.88
N VAL A 50 15.97 -25.81 -21.13
CA VAL A 50 15.03 -25.01 -21.92
C VAL A 50 15.75 -24.39 -23.12
N SER A 51 15.17 -24.53 -24.30
CA SER A 51 15.66 -23.91 -25.54
C SER A 51 14.50 -23.31 -26.36
N VAL A 52 14.78 -22.24 -27.10
CA VAL A 52 13.83 -21.64 -28.06
C VAL A 52 14.40 -21.87 -29.46
N GLY A 53 13.57 -22.41 -30.35
CA GLY A 53 13.95 -22.89 -31.68
C GLY A 53 14.44 -21.81 -32.65
N ASP A 54 14.45 -20.54 -32.27
CA ASP A 54 15.05 -19.44 -33.03
C ASP A 54 16.49 -19.11 -32.59
N GLY A 55 17.02 -19.80 -31.57
CA GLY A 55 18.39 -19.62 -31.06
C GLY A 55 18.62 -18.36 -30.21
N SER A 56 17.57 -17.61 -29.87
CA SER A 56 17.66 -16.32 -29.17
C SER A 56 17.94 -16.42 -27.65
N LEU A 57 17.70 -17.59 -27.04
CA LEU A 57 17.94 -17.86 -25.62
C LEU A 57 19.05 -18.89 -25.47
N LYS A 58 20.15 -18.50 -24.80
CA LYS A 58 21.21 -19.43 -24.39
C LYS A 58 20.64 -20.47 -23.43
N GLU A 59 20.96 -21.74 -23.71
CA GLU A 59 20.54 -22.92 -22.94
C GLU A 59 20.67 -22.68 -21.43
N LYS A 60 19.58 -22.91 -20.69
CA LYS A 60 19.54 -22.68 -19.24
C LYS A 60 19.05 -23.95 -18.54
N THR A 61 19.82 -24.39 -17.55
CA THR A 61 19.51 -25.55 -16.72
C THR A 61 18.90 -25.10 -15.40
N LEU A 62 17.71 -25.60 -15.06
CA LEU A 62 16.96 -25.18 -13.86
C LEU A 62 16.55 -26.37 -12.99
N PRO A 63 16.47 -26.21 -11.65
CA PRO A 63 15.84 -27.19 -10.75
C PRO A 63 14.34 -27.36 -11.04
N LEU A 64 13.81 -28.59 -10.97
CA LEU A 64 12.42 -28.94 -11.32
C LEU A 64 11.34 -28.16 -10.54
N ASN A 65 11.60 -27.85 -9.28
CA ASN A 65 10.77 -27.00 -8.42
C ASN A 65 10.68 -25.53 -8.88
N SER A 66 11.51 -25.11 -9.84
CA SER A 66 11.45 -23.78 -10.47
C SER A 66 10.41 -23.70 -11.60
N LEU A 67 9.85 -24.83 -12.05
CA LEU A 67 8.82 -24.89 -13.10
C LEU A 67 7.41 -24.61 -12.59
N CYS A 68 7.21 -24.54 -11.27
CA CYS A 68 5.92 -24.27 -10.65
C CYS A 68 5.78 -22.80 -10.28
N GLY A 69 4.98 -22.07 -11.05
CA GLY A 69 4.52 -20.71 -10.73
C GLY A 69 4.88 -19.64 -11.77
N LEU A 70 4.28 -18.47 -11.61
CA LEU A 70 4.52 -17.24 -12.41
C LEU A 70 6.01 -16.82 -12.49
N SER A 71 6.87 -17.37 -11.63
CA SER A 71 8.33 -17.15 -11.62
C SER A 71 9.08 -17.78 -12.81
N PHE A 72 8.62 -18.91 -13.35
CA PHE A 72 9.24 -19.52 -14.54
C PHE A 72 8.98 -18.68 -15.79
N TRP A 73 7.72 -18.27 -15.98
CA TRP A 73 7.26 -17.57 -17.17
C TRP A 73 7.66 -16.09 -17.21
N SER A 74 7.96 -15.49 -16.06
CA SER A 74 8.50 -14.12 -15.97
C SER A 74 9.95 -14.01 -16.48
N HIS A 75 10.73 -15.11 -16.47
CA HIS A 75 12.09 -15.14 -17.03
C HIS A 75 12.11 -15.19 -18.57
N LEU A 76 10.99 -15.53 -19.21
CA LEU A 76 10.84 -15.58 -20.67
C LEU A 76 10.29 -14.26 -21.26
N GLY A 77 10.11 -13.24 -20.40
CA GLY A 77 9.58 -11.93 -20.76
C GLY A 77 8.04 -11.85 -20.63
N PRO A 78 7.48 -10.75 -20.09
CA PRO A 78 6.06 -10.65 -19.74
C PRO A 78 5.09 -10.67 -20.94
N ASN A 79 5.60 -10.55 -22.17
CA ASN A 79 4.79 -10.51 -23.39
C ASN A 79 4.60 -11.88 -24.07
N LEU A 80 5.38 -12.90 -23.70
CA LEU A 80 5.28 -14.24 -24.31
C LEU A 80 4.07 -15.03 -23.77
N VAL A 81 3.63 -14.71 -22.55
CA VAL A 81 2.78 -15.58 -21.73
C VAL A 81 1.30 -15.57 -22.14
N LYS A 82 0.83 -14.55 -22.87
CA LYS A 82 -0.62 -14.34 -23.06
C LYS A 82 -1.27 -15.19 -24.15
N ASP A 83 -0.54 -15.64 -25.17
CA ASP A 83 -1.11 -16.32 -26.34
C ASP A 83 -0.52 -17.72 -26.57
N LEU A 84 -0.07 -18.36 -25.48
CA LEU A 84 0.76 -19.56 -25.53
C LEU A 84 -0.12 -20.82 -25.59
N VAL A 85 -0.22 -21.45 -26.77
CA VAL A 85 -0.84 -22.78 -26.90
C VAL A 85 0.21 -23.83 -26.56
N VAL A 86 -0.04 -24.61 -25.50
CA VAL A 86 0.87 -25.63 -24.97
C VAL A 86 0.43 -27.01 -25.44
N GLU A 87 1.20 -27.64 -26.34
CA GLU A 87 1.01 -29.04 -26.73
C GLU A 87 2.17 -29.88 -26.16
N ALA A 88 1.87 -30.76 -25.20
CA ALA A 88 2.86 -31.68 -24.62
C ALA A 88 2.72 -33.07 -25.25
N LYS A 89 3.78 -33.57 -25.89
CA LYS A 89 3.82 -34.94 -26.43
C LYS A 89 4.89 -35.77 -25.70
N PRO A 90 4.53 -36.91 -25.11
CA PRO A 90 5.52 -37.84 -24.57
C PRO A 90 6.33 -38.45 -25.73
N ASP A 91 7.65 -38.52 -25.59
CA ASP A 91 8.50 -39.24 -26.55
C ASP A 91 8.26 -40.75 -26.38
N PRO A 92 7.73 -41.45 -27.41
CA PRO A 92 7.43 -42.88 -27.30
C PRO A 92 8.67 -43.76 -27.10
N ARG A 93 9.90 -43.22 -27.19
CA ARG A 93 11.15 -43.96 -26.96
C ARG A 93 11.80 -43.67 -25.60
N SER A 94 11.27 -42.75 -24.79
CA SER A 94 11.85 -42.35 -23.51
C SER A 94 10.79 -41.78 -22.55
N LEU A 95 10.45 -42.53 -21.49
CA LEU A 95 9.59 -42.07 -20.38
C LEU A 95 10.18 -40.90 -19.57
N ARG A 96 11.38 -40.44 -19.91
CA ARG A 96 12.07 -39.34 -19.20
C ARG A 96 12.03 -38.01 -19.95
N ARG A 97 11.61 -37.96 -21.21
CA ARG A 97 11.65 -36.74 -22.03
C ARG A 97 10.23 -36.26 -22.37
N LEU A 98 9.87 -35.08 -21.87
CA LEU A 98 8.59 -34.42 -22.12
C LEU A 98 8.80 -33.22 -23.04
N THR A 99 8.39 -33.28 -24.31
CA THR A 99 8.53 -32.14 -25.22
C THR A 99 7.29 -31.26 -25.13
N ILE A 100 7.46 -30.03 -24.64
CA ILE A 100 6.40 -29.02 -24.59
C ILE A 100 6.57 -28.09 -25.79
N THR A 101 5.61 -28.06 -26.72
CA THR A 101 5.60 -27.14 -27.86
C THR A 101 4.70 -25.96 -27.54
N ALA A 102 5.27 -24.76 -27.52
CA ALA A 102 4.55 -23.50 -27.37
C ALA A 102 4.45 -22.78 -28.72
N ALA A 103 3.28 -22.24 -29.06
CA ALA A 103 3.11 -21.36 -30.22
C ALA A 103 2.73 -19.93 -29.79
N ALA A 104 3.46 -18.95 -30.31
CA ALA A 104 3.17 -17.52 -30.16
C ALA A 104 3.07 -16.89 -31.56
N ARG A 105 2.01 -16.10 -31.83
CA ARG A 105 1.79 -15.46 -33.13
C ARG A 105 2.74 -14.27 -33.34
N ARG A 106 3.50 -14.28 -34.43
CA ARG A 106 4.55 -13.30 -34.76
C ARG A 106 4.05 -11.87 -35.06
N HIS A 107 2.74 -11.67 -35.29
CA HIS A 107 2.22 -10.41 -35.83
C HIS A 107 2.03 -9.26 -34.80
N GLN A 108 2.39 -9.45 -33.53
CA GLN A 108 2.36 -8.36 -32.52
C GLN A 108 3.74 -7.76 -32.18
N LEU A 109 4.84 -8.25 -32.79
CA LEU A 109 6.19 -7.83 -32.41
C LEU A 109 6.72 -6.59 -33.15
N ARG A 110 5.95 -6.00 -34.08
CA ARG A 110 6.33 -4.77 -34.76
C ARG A 110 5.16 -3.78 -34.75
N ARG A 111 5.22 -2.81 -33.82
CA ARG A 111 4.29 -1.67 -33.69
C ARG A 111 2.82 -2.08 -33.47
N ALA A 112 2.44 -2.27 -32.22
CA ALA A 112 1.06 -2.10 -31.76
C ALA A 112 1.11 -1.54 -30.33
N ASP A 113 0.88 -0.23 -30.26
CA ASP A 113 0.32 0.54 -29.15
C ASP A 113 0.77 0.25 -27.71
N LEU A 114 1.54 1.23 -27.21
CA LEU A 114 1.58 1.67 -25.83
C LEU A 114 0.16 2.00 -25.33
N TYR A 115 -0.67 0.98 -25.04
CA TYR A 115 -1.89 1.17 -24.25
C TYR A 115 -2.35 -0.17 -23.65
N ARG A 116 -2.13 -0.35 -22.34
CA ARG A 116 -2.92 -1.27 -21.51
C ARG A 116 -3.53 -0.47 -20.35
N PRO A 117 -4.86 -0.30 -20.30
CA PRO A 117 -5.51 0.16 -19.08
C PRO A 117 -5.44 -0.96 -18.03
N ASN A 118 -5.25 -0.59 -16.76
CA ASN A 118 -5.23 -1.44 -15.54
C ASN A 118 -3.87 -1.70 -14.85
N GLN A 119 -2.88 -0.83 -15.00
CA GLN A 119 -1.90 -0.62 -13.92
C GLN A 119 -1.94 0.85 -13.52
N ALA A 120 -2.44 1.09 -12.32
CA ALA A 120 -2.65 2.41 -11.80
C ALA A 120 -1.34 3.12 -11.44
N HIS A 121 -1.29 4.43 -11.67
CA HIS A 121 -0.07 5.22 -11.54
C HIS A 121 0.30 5.59 -10.08
N LEU A 122 -0.39 5.07 -9.06
CA LEU A 122 0.17 5.03 -7.68
C LEU A 122 1.38 4.10 -7.65
N GLY A 123 1.41 3.13 -8.58
CA GLY A 123 2.59 2.34 -8.87
C GLY A 123 3.78 3.17 -9.37
N ALA A 124 3.64 4.42 -9.82
CA ALA A 124 4.79 5.22 -10.29
C ALA A 124 5.68 5.64 -9.13
N VAL A 125 5.10 6.30 -8.11
CA VAL A 125 5.84 6.73 -6.91
C VAL A 125 6.35 5.50 -6.15
N GLU A 126 5.49 4.49 -5.96
CA GLU A 126 5.89 3.25 -5.29
C GLU A 126 6.95 2.48 -6.08
N ALA A 127 6.88 2.39 -7.41
CA ALA A 127 7.91 1.73 -8.22
C ALA A 127 9.21 2.50 -8.24
N VAL A 128 9.17 3.83 -8.27
CA VAL A 128 10.37 4.67 -8.18
C VAL A 128 11.03 4.50 -6.81
N ILE A 129 10.25 4.58 -5.71
CA ILE A 129 10.77 4.34 -4.36
C ILE A 129 11.30 2.91 -4.22
N ALA A 130 10.58 1.91 -4.75
CA ALA A 130 11.02 0.52 -4.74
C ALA A 130 12.30 0.31 -5.57
N SER A 131 12.45 1.02 -6.69
CA SER A 131 13.67 1.01 -7.51
C SER A 131 14.84 1.60 -6.73
N ILE A 132 14.67 2.77 -6.10
CA ILE A 132 15.72 3.39 -5.26
C ILE A 132 16.14 2.42 -4.16
N HIS A 133 15.17 1.87 -3.43
CA HIS A 133 15.39 0.86 -2.41
C HIS A 133 16.13 -0.39 -2.91
N HIS A 134 15.79 -0.90 -4.10
CA HIS A 134 16.45 -2.05 -4.68
C HIS A 134 17.94 -1.78 -4.97
N HIS A 135 18.27 -0.61 -5.52
CA HIS A 135 19.65 -0.22 -5.79
C HIS A 135 20.44 -0.02 -4.49
N HIS A 136 19.85 0.58 -3.46
CA HIS A 136 20.46 0.71 -2.14
C HIS A 136 20.69 -0.67 -1.48
N ASP A 137 19.74 -1.60 -1.58
CA ASP A 137 19.88 -2.95 -1.02
C ASP A 137 21.07 -3.69 -1.64
N LEU A 138 21.22 -3.66 -2.96
CA LEU A 138 22.35 -4.29 -3.65
C LEU A 138 23.69 -3.69 -3.21
N ALA A 139 23.75 -2.36 -3.07
CA ALA A 139 24.95 -1.67 -2.60
C ALA A 139 25.30 -2.04 -1.16
N ILE A 140 24.29 -2.19 -0.30
CA ILE A 140 24.47 -2.52 1.12
C ILE A 140 24.86 -3.99 1.31
N GLU A 141 24.25 -4.92 0.57
CA GLU A 141 24.66 -6.33 0.55
C GLU A 141 26.15 -6.45 0.16
N ALA A 142 26.59 -5.72 -0.86
CA ALA A 142 28.00 -5.71 -1.27
C ALA A 142 28.94 -5.18 -0.18
N ARG A 143 28.55 -4.11 0.55
CA ARG A 143 29.35 -3.55 1.65
C ARG A 143 29.42 -4.47 2.87
N LEU A 144 28.31 -5.11 3.24
CA LEU A 144 28.28 -6.08 4.34
C LEU A 144 29.21 -7.27 4.02
N VAL A 145 29.18 -7.78 2.79
CA VAL A 145 30.11 -8.82 2.32
C VAL A 145 31.57 -8.33 2.37
N ALA A 146 31.85 -7.09 2.00
CA ALA A 146 33.20 -6.53 2.08
C ALA A 146 33.70 -6.40 3.54
N LEU A 147 32.83 -6.02 4.47
CA LEU A 147 33.15 -5.86 5.89
C LEU A 147 33.59 -7.19 6.52
N VAL A 148 32.93 -8.29 6.14
CA VAL A 148 33.21 -9.66 6.58
C VAL A 148 34.56 -10.16 6.06
N ASN A 149 34.93 -9.74 4.85
CA ASN A 149 36.16 -10.15 4.19
C ASN A 149 37.35 -9.24 4.53
N SER A 150 37.14 -8.18 5.32
CA SER A 150 38.20 -7.25 5.72
C SER A 150 39.10 -7.84 6.81
N LYS A 151 40.42 -7.60 6.71
CA LYS A 151 41.38 -8.04 7.74
C LYS A 151 41.25 -7.17 9.00
N PRO A 152 41.57 -7.67 10.21
CA PRO A 152 41.41 -6.96 11.50
C PRO A 152 42.13 -5.62 11.62
N SER A 153 43.02 -5.28 10.69
CA SER A 153 43.86 -4.08 10.73
C SER A 153 43.21 -2.81 10.15
N SER A 154 41.94 -2.84 9.72
CA SER A 154 41.30 -1.70 9.02
C SER A 154 39.93 -1.24 9.56
N GLY A 155 39.52 -1.63 10.77
CA GLY A 155 38.25 -1.18 11.38
C GLY A 155 37.54 -2.29 12.16
N PRO A 156 36.32 -2.04 12.70
CA PRO A 156 35.55 -3.06 13.40
C PRO A 156 35.20 -4.21 12.45
N THR A 157 35.84 -5.36 12.64
CA THR A 157 35.49 -6.61 11.94
C THR A 157 34.28 -7.24 12.61
N LEU A 158 33.21 -7.45 11.85
CA LEU A 158 32.05 -8.21 12.33
C LEU A 158 32.40 -9.70 12.38
N GLY A 159 32.27 -10.31 13.56
CA GLY A 159 32.47 -11.75 13.73
C GLY A 159 31.48 -12.54 12.87
N ALA A 160 31.93 -13.64 12.27
CA ALA A 160 31.12 -14.47 11.38
C ALA A 160 29.82 -14.99 12.04
N GLU A 161 29.83 -15.17 13.37
CA GLU A 161 28.64 -15.56 14.14
C GLU A 161 27.61 -14.42 14.27
N THR A 162 28.08 -13.21 14.57
CA THR A 162 27.23 -12.02 14.65
C THR A 162 26.53 -11.74 13.32
N LEU A 163 27.25 -11.90 12.19
CA LEU A 163 26.65 -11.77 10.86
C LEU A 163 25.57 -12.84 10.60
N ARG A 164 25.82 -14.10 10.95
CA ARG A 164 24.82 -15.17 10.79
C ARG A 164 23.55 -14.90 11.58
N ARG A 165 23.69 -14.44 12.83
CA ARG A 165 22.54 -14.03 13.68
C ARG A 165 21.76 -12.89 13.00
N PHE A 166 22.47 -11.88 12.50
CA PHE A 166 21.87 -10.75 11.79
C PHE A 166 21.11 -11.19 10.53
N GLU A 167 21.72 -11.98 9.65
CA GLU A 167 21.10 -12.48 8.42
C GLU A 167 19.91 -13.41 8.70
N SER A 168 19.96 -14.18 9.78
CA SER A 168 18.84 -15.00 10.24
C SER A 168 17.66 -14.12 10.64
N ALA A 169 17.87 -13.16 11.53
CA ALA A 169 16.84 -12.24 11.99
C ALA A 169 16.25 -11.40 10.83
N ALA A 170 17.10 -10.86 9.95
CA ALA A 170 16.67 -10.11 8.78
C ALA A 170 15.82 -10.94 7.81
N ARG A 171 16.13 -12.24 7.66
CA ARG A 171 15.32 -13.18 6.86
C ARG A 171 13.97 -13.46 7.52
N THR A 172 13.93 -13.62 8.84
CA THR A 172 12.68 -13.76 9.60
C THR A 172 11.79 -12.54 9.40
N LEU A 173 12.31 -11.34 9.62
CA LEU A 173 11.53 -10.11 9.42
C LEU A 173 11.05 -9.97 7.97
N LYS A 174 11.91 -10.27 6.98
CA LYS A 174 11.53 -10.25 5.55
C LYS A 174 10.44 -11.27 5.22
N ALA A 175 10.52 -12.47 5.80
CA ALA A 175 9.49 -13.49 5.64
C ALA A 175 8.17 -13.04 6.27
N GLN A 176 8.20 -12.45 7.46
CA GLN A 176 7.01 -11.98 8.16
C GLN A 176 6.37 -10.76 7.47
N ALA A 177 7.16 -9.83 6.96
CA ALA A 177 6.68 -8.73 6.11
C ALA A 177 5.95 -9.27 4.86
N ARG A 178 6.48 -10.33 4.22
CA ARG A 178 5.81 -11.02 3.10
C ARG A 178 4.53 -11.74 3.51
N LEU A 179 4.52 -12.34 4.71
CA LEU A 179 3.35 -12.99 5.30
C LEU A 179 2.32 -11.99 5.86
N ARG A 180 2.66 -10.69 5.86
CA ARG A 180 1.83 -9.58 6.34
C ARG A 180 1.39 -9.79 7.80
N SER A 181 2.32 -10.27 8.63
CA SER A 181 2.15 -10.37 10.08
C SER A 181 2.95 -9.25 10.74
N PRO A 182 2.31 -8.22 11.32
CA PRO A 182 3.03 -7.12 11.99
C PRO A 182 3.48 -7.52 13.41
N ASP A 183 2.79 -8.49 14.03
CA ASP A 183 2.99 -8.89 15.42
C ASP A 183 3.29 -10.38 15.55
N GLY A 184 4.03 -10.72 16.61
CA GLY A 184 4.34 -12.11 16.94
C GLY A 184 5.65 -12.21 17.72
N LYS A 185 5.74 -13.21 18.61
CA LYS A 185 6.93 -13.47 19.42
C LYS A 185 8.20 -13.57 18.57
N GLU A 186 8.12 -14.23 17.41
CA GLU A 186 9.22 -14.37 16.47
C GLU A 186 9.69 -13.03 15.87
N ILE A 187 8.77 -12.08 15.68
CA ILE A 187 9.09 -10.75 15.14
C ILE A 187 9.81 -9.93 16.21
N GLU A 188 9.27 -9.90 17.43
CA GLU A 188 9.90 -9.19 18.55
C GLU A 188 11.27 -9.79 18.89
N GLU A 189 11.43 -11.11 18.86
CA GLU A 189 12.72 -11.78 19.04
C GLU A 189 13.73 -11.41 17.93
N ALA A 190 13.27 -11.34 16.68
CA ALA A 190 14.12 -10.95 15.55
C ALA A 190 14.51 -9.46 15.60
N ILE A 191 13.59 -8.57 15.99
CA ILE A 191 13.88 -7.14 16.22
C ILE A 191 14.86 -6.99 17.37
N ALA A 192 14.61 -7.64 18.52
CA ALA A 192 15.49 -7.61 19.68
C ALA A 192 16.90 -8.09 19.31
N THR A 193 17.01 -9.21 18.58
CA THR A 193 18.31 -9.72 18.11
C THR A 193 19.04 -8.71 17.23
N MET A 194 18.35 -8.05 16.29
CA MET A 194 18.98 -7.07 15.41
C MET A 194 19.39 -5.80 16.15
N SER A 195 18.57 -5.33 17.10
CA SER A 195 18.89 -4.19 17.96
C SER A 195 20.07 -4.48 18.89
N GLU A 196 20.09 -5.65 19.53
CA GLU A 196 21.22 -6.11 20.35
C GLU A 196 22.53 -6.12 19.56
N ILE A 197 22.53 -6.70 18.35
CA ILE A 197 23.72 -6.74 17.49
C ILE A 197 24.19 -5.34 17.11
N TYR A 198 23.26 -4.44 16.82
CA TYR A 198 23.55 -3.06 16.50
C TYR A 198 24.19 -2.32 17.70
N ASP A 199 23.66 -2.52 18.91
CA ASP A 199 24.18 -1.92 20.14
C ASP A 199 25.52 -2.54 20.57
N GLU A 200 25.70 -3.85 20.45
CA GLU A 200 26.93 -4.59 20.81
C GLU A 200 28.12 -4.21 19.92
N THR A 201 27.88 -4.04 18.62
CA THR A 201 28.97 -3.85 17.65
C THR A 201 29.33 -2.38 17.40
N GLY A 202 28.43 -1.45 17.76
CA GLY A 202 28.59 -0.03 17.44
C GLY A 202 28.84 0.22 15.94
N SER A 203 28.31 -0.65 15.08
CA SER A 203 28.68 -0.78 13.65
C SER A 203 27.44 -1.05 12.77
N PRO A 204 27.62 -1.12 11.44
CA PRO A 204 27.66 -0.06 10.45
C PRO A 204 26.27 0.52 10.17
N ALA A 205 26.22 1.72 9.60
CA ALA A 205 24.96 2.36 9.22
C ALA A 205 24.16 1.53 8.16
N GLU A 206 24.83 0.62 7.44
CA GLU A 206 24.22 -0.44 6.63
C GLU A 206 23.21 -1.32 7.41
N MET A 207 23.52 -1.68 8.66
CA MET A 207 22.63 -2.50 9.51
C MET A 207 21.42 -1.71 9.98
N ALA A 208 21.62 -0.45 10.36
CA ALA A 208 20.54 0.46 10.73
C ALA A 208 19.56 0.64 9.57
N TYR A 209 20.07 0.84 8.35
CA TYR A 209 19.24 0.87 7.14
C TYR A 209 18.41 -0.40 6.97
N VAL A 210 19.01 -1.59 7.06
CA VAL A 210 18.29 -2.86 6.83
C VAL A 210 17.21 -3.07 7.87
N LEU A 211 17.51 -2.82 9.15
CA LEU A 211 16.53 -2.95 10.24
C LEU A 211 15.41 -1.92 10.10
N ALA A 212 15.73 -0.65 9.84
CA ALA A 212 14.74 0.40 9.63
C ALA A 212 13.80 0.08 8.47
N ARG A 213 14.32 -0.47 7.37
CA ARG A 213 13.50 -0.95 6.25
C ARG A 213 12.55 -2.06 6.65
N ARG A 214 12.99 -3.04 7.44
CA ARG A 214 12.12 -4.12 7.92
C ARG A 214 11.07 -3.62 8.89
N LEU A 215 11.42 -2.71 9.80
CA LEU A 215 10.49 -2.06 10.72
C LEU A 215 9.42 -1.28 9.96
N SER A 216 9.80 -0.50 8.94
CA SER A 216 8.86 0.20 8.06
C SER A 216 7.93 -0.77 7.31
N GLU A 217 8.47 -1.84 6.73
CA GLU A 217 7.69 -2.89 6.04
C GLU A 217 6.72 -3.65 6.98
N LEU A 218 7.02 -3.70 8.28
CA LEU A 218 6.16 -4.26 9.32
C LEU A 218 5.11 -3.28 9.87
N GLY A 219 5.10 -2.03 9.40
CA GLY A 219 4.19 -1.00 9.90
C GLY A 219 4.65 -0.36 11.22
N ARG A 220 5.96 -0.37 11.50
CA ARG A 220 6.60 0.29 12.66
C ARG A 220 7.53 1.43 12.22
N PRO A 221 7.02 2.45 11.50
CA PRO A 221 7.86 3.50 10.93
C PRO A 221 8.50 4.43 11.98
N GLU A 222 7.89 4.61 13.15
CA GLU A 222 8.44 5.43 14.25
C GLU A 222 9.71 4.81 14.81
N ASP A 223 9.72 3.49 15.00
CA ASP A 223 10.90 2.75 15.46
C ASP A 223 12.03 2.81 14.42
N ALA A 224 11.67 2.75 13.13
CA ALA A 224 12.60 2.93 12.04
C ALA A 224 13.23 4.35 12.03
N ILE A 225 12.43 5.41 12.26
CA ILE A 225 12.95 6.79 12.39
C ILE A 225 13.91 6.90 13.57
N ALA A 226 13.52 6.41 14.75
CA ALA A 226 14.34 6.51 15.97
C ALA A 226 15.70 5.80 15.80
N LEU A 227 15.69 4.62 15.16
CA LEU A 227 16.89 3.88 14.83
C LEU A 227 17.80 4.65 13.86
N LEU A 228 17.24 5.15 12.75
CA LEU A 228 17.99 5.91 11.74
C LEU A 228 18.55 7.21 12.34
N GLY A 229 17.79 7.92 13.17
CA GLY A 229 18.25 9.11 13.89
C GLY A 229 19.46 8.80 14.78
N SER A 230 19.33 7.78 15.64
CA SER A 230 20.43 7.34 16.53
C SER A 230 21.66 6.86 15.74
N SER A 231 21.46 6.29 14.55
CA SER A 231 22.56 5.92 13.65
C SER A 231 23.26 7.15 13.08
N LEU A 232 22.51 8.15 12.63
CA LEU A 232 23.04 9.36 12.02
C LEU A 232 23.69 10.32 13.03
N GLU A 233 23.34 10.25 14.32
CA GLU A 233 24.09 10.92 15.40
C GLU A 233 25.52 10.37 15.53
N ARG A 234 25.70 9.06 15.35
CA ARG A 234 27.01 8.39 15.41
C ARG A 234 27.75 8.43 14.08
N HIS A 235 27.02 8.43 12.97
CA HIS A 235 27.54 8.31 11.60
C HIS A 235 26.90 9.34 10.66
N ALA A 236 27.13 10.63 10.92
CA ALA A 236 26.45 11.72 10.21
C ALA A 236 26.67 11.71 8.68
N SER A 237 27.76 11.13 8.19
CA SER A 237 28.10 11.05 6.76
C SER A 237 27.58 9.80 6.05
N ASP A 238 26.78 8.94 6.70
CA ASP A 238 26.20 7.78 6.02
C ASP A 238 25.05 8.19 5.09
N ALA A 239 25.29 8.12 3.79
CA ALA A 239 24.29 8.43 2.78
C ALA A 239 23.13 7.42 2.73
N SER A 240 23.36 6.14 3.09
CA SER A 240 22.32 5.11 3.01
C SER A 240 21.23 5.33 4.05
N SER A 241 21.61 5.51 5.33
CA SER A 241 20.70 5.82 6.43
C SER A 241 20.03 7.17 6.25
N ARG A 242 20.77 8.16 5.71
CA ARG A 242 20.22 9.48 5.38
C ARG A 242 19.15 9.39 4.28
N GLY A 243 19.43 8.63 3.22
CA GLY A 243 18.48 8.37 2.13
C GLY A 243 17.25 7.60 2.60
N ALA A 244 17.42 6.55 3.40
CA ALA A 244 16.30 5.83 4.00
C ALA A 244 15.45 6.70 4.93
N LEU A 245 16.08 7.53 5.76
CA LEU A 245 15.34 8.46 6.60
C LEU A 245 14.56 9.47 5.74
N THR A 246 15.19 10.02 4.70
CA THR A 246 14.53 10.92 3.74
C THR A 246 13.30 10.28 3.10
N LEU A 247 13.44 9.06 2.57
CA LEU A 247 12.35 8.31 1.94
C LEU A 247 11.25 7.95 2.94
N LEU A 248 11.62 7.57 4.16
CA LEU A 248 10.67 7.25 5.23
C LEU A 248 9.88 8.49 5.63
N GLN A 249 10.56 9.63 5.90
CA GLN A 249 9.91 10.90 6.20
C GLN A 249 8.99 11.36 5.06
N LEU A 250 9.41 11.19 3.80
CA LEU A 250 8.58 11.47 2.63
C LEU A 250 7.35 10.57 2.57
N SER A 251 7.51 9.26 2.78
CA SER A 251 6.41 8.29 2.80
C SER A 251 5.43 8.56 3.95
N LEU A 252 5.94 9.14 5.04
CA LEU A 252 5.19 9.59 6.20
C LEU A 252 4.55 10.97 6.02
N GLY A 253 4.80 11.62 4.87
CA GLY A 253 4.37 12.98 4.56
C GLY A 253 4.96 14.08 5.46
N HIS A 254 6.04 13.79 6.18
CA HIS A 254 6.82 14.77 6.93
C HIS A 254 7.73 15.56 5.97
N LEU A 255 7.12 16.37 5.09
CA LEU A 255 7.81 17.00 3.95
C LEU A 255 8.97 17.91 4.37
N ASP A 256 8.84 18.65 5.47
CA ASP A 256 9.91 19.54 5.95
C ASP A 256 11.11 18.77 6.49
N LEU A 257 10.85 17.68 7.24
CA LEU A 257 11.90 16.78 7.72
C LEU A 257 12.57 16.07 6.54
N ALA A 258 11.78 15.58 5.58
CA ALA A 258 12.30 14.98 4.36
C ALA A 258 13.16 15.99 3.56
N GLU A 259 12.75 17.26 3.45
CA GLU A 259 13.52 18.26 2.71
C GLU A 259 14.85 18.60 3.43
N ALA A 260 14.84 18.64 4.76
CA ALA A 260 16.06 18.83 5.55
C ALA A 260 17.04 17.66 5.38
N GLU A 261 16.57 16.42 5.47
CA GLU A 261 17.40 15.22 5.27
C GLU A 261 17.88 15.08 3.83
N LEU A 262 17.05 15.43 2.85
CA LEU A 262 17.41 15.45 1.43
C LEU A 262 18.56 16.43 1.16
N LYS A 263 18.50 17.65 1.69
CA LYS A 263 19.59 18.64 1.56
C LYS A 263 20.91 18.15 2.15
N ALA A 264 20.85 17.33 3.21
CA ALA A 264 22.04 16.69 3.77
C ALA A 264 22.53 15.54 2.88
N TRP A 265 21.63 14.72 2.37
CA TRP A 265 21.93 13.61 1.48
C TRP A 265 22.55 14.05 0.15
N GLU A 266 22.02 15.10 -0.48
CA GLU A 266 22.55 15.68 -1.72
C GLU A 266 24.02 16.12 -1.56
N LYS A 267 24.42 16.60 -0.38
CA LYS A 267 25.82 16.98 -0.11
C LYS A 267 26.76 15.78 -0.12
N LEU A 268 26.28 14.62 0.33
CA LEU A 268 27.02 13.35 0.39
C LEU A 268 27.08 12.71 -1.01
N GLU A 269 25.99 12.74 -1.77
CA GLU A 269 25.86 12.02 -3.04
C GLU A 269 25.47 12.92 -4.23
N ARG A 270 26.19 14.02 -4.45
CA ARG A 270 25.90 15.04 -5.50
C ARG A 270 25.73 14.50 -6.92
N GLN A 271 26.26 13.32 -7.22
CA GLN A 271 26.22 12.72 -8.55
C GLN A 271 25.27 11.51 -8.65
N ALA A 272 24.64 11.09 -7.56
CA ALA A 272 23.73 9.96 -7.57
C ALA A 272 22.35 10.35 -8.14
N PRO A 273 21.64 9.41 -8.79
CA PRO A 273 20.27 9.63 -9.24
C PRO A 273 19.30 9.82 -8.08
N ALA A 274 19.44 9.03 -7.02
CA ALA A 274 18.41 8.90 -5.98
C ALA A 274 18.02 10.22 -5.30
N PRO A 275 18.95 11.10 -4.83
CA PRO A 275 18.57 12.39 -4.24
C PRO A 275 17.75 13.27 -5.20
N MET A 276 18.15 13.33 -6.48
CA MET A 276 17.47 14.18 -7.46
C MET A 276 16.07 13.67 -7.81
N ILE A 277 15.89 12.35 -7.82
CA ILE A 277 14.58 11.72 -8.00
C ILE A 277 13.70 11.99 -6.77
N VAL A 278 14.25 11.88 -5.57
CA VAL A 278 13.54 12.15 -4.32
C VAL A 278 13.17 13.63 -4.19
N ASP A 279 13.98 14.56 -4.69
CA ASP A 279 13.60 15.98 -4.76
C ASP A 279 12.34 16.16 -5.64
N ALA A 280 12.29 15.53 -6.82
CA ALA A 280 11.11 15.58 -7.67
C ALA A 280 9.86 15.01 -6.95
N LEU A 281 10.00 13.89 -6.25
CA LEU A 281 8.90 13.31 -5.46
C LEU A 281 8.47 14.21 -4.29
N LEU A 282 9.41 14.89 -3.64
CA LEU A 282 9.12 15.84 -2.57
C LEU A 282 8.36 17.05 -3.10
N LYS A 283 8.79 17.61 -4.24
CA LYS A 283 8.08 18.71 -4.90
C LYS A 283 6.67 18.28 -5.35
N MET A 284 6.53 17.05 -5.83
CA MET A 284 5.22 16.44 -6.12
C MET A 284 4.33 16.35 -4.87
N GLY A 285 4.88 15.90 -3.73
CA GLY A 285 4.21 15.83 -2.44
C GLY A 285 3.71 17.19 -1.93
N SER A 286 4.45 18.27 -2.24
CA SER A 286 4.04 19.64 -1.96
C SER A 286 3.12 20.25 -3.03
N ALA A 287 2.60 19.47 -3.98
CA ALA A 287 1.81 19.92 -5.12
C ALA A 287 2.49 21.01 -5.99
N ARG A 288 3.83 21.06 -6.01
CA ARG A 288 4.66 21.94 -6.85
C ARG A 288 5.07 21.21 -8.14
N PHE A 289 4.08 20.84 -8.96
CA PHE A 289 4.29 20.00 -10.14
C PHE A 289 5.13 20.70 -11.22
N ASP A 290 4.97 22.02 -11.34
CA ASP A 290 5.75 22.92 -12.20
C ASP A 290 7.25 22.91 -11.89
N VAL A 291 7.61 22.66 -10.63
CA VAL A 291 9.00 22.50 -10.19
C VAL A 291 9.46 21.04 -10.28
N ALA A 292 8.59 20.10 -9.91
CA ALA A 292 8.88 18.67 -9.89
C ALA A 292 9.20 18.11 -11.28
N LEU A 293 8.40 18.48 -12.31
CA LEU A 293 8.54 17.95 -13.66
C LEU A 293 9.93 18.26 -14.27
N PRO A 294 10.41 19.52 -14.29
CA PRO A 294 11.76 19.82 -14.78
C PRO A 294 12.87 19.07 -14.03
N ILE A 295 12.71 18.78 -12.73
CA ILE A 295 13.69 17.98 -11.96
C ILE A 295 13.71 16.55 -12.48
N ALA A 296 12.54 15.91 -12.62
CA ALA A 296 12.42 14.55 -13.12
C ALA A 296 12.95 14.41 -14.56
N GLU A 297 12.68 15.38 -15.44
CA GLU A 297 13.20 15.40 -16.80
C GLU A 297 14.72 15.54 -16.85
N ARG A 298 15.31 16.37 -15.98
CA ARG A 298 16.78 16.42 -15.83
C ARG A 298 17.34 15.10 -15.32
N ALA A 299 16.62 14.39 -14.45
CA ALA A 299 17.02 13.08 -13.95
C ALA A 299 17.04 12.05 -15.08
N ALA A 300 15.98 11.97 -15.86
CA ALA A 300 15.90 11.03 -16.97
C ALA A 300 16.94 11.31 -18.07
N LYS A 301 17.30 12.60 -18.29
CA LYS A 301 18.38 12.95 -19.23
C LYS A 301 19.77 12.55 -18.72
N ARG A 302 19.97 12.60 -17.41
CA ARG A 302 21.26 12.30 -16.77
C ARG A 302 21.44 10.82 -16.47
N PHE A 303 20.35 10.10 -16.22
CA PHE A 303 20.34 8.73 -15.75
C PHE A 303 19.37 7.89 -16.58
N ASP A 304 19.85 6.77 -17.10
CA ASP A 304 19.06 5.82 -17.91
C ASP A 304 18.20 4.92 -17.01
N ASP A 305 17.25 5.53 -16.28
CA ASP A 305 16.31 4.81 -15.40
C ASP A 305 14.90 4.81 -16.02
N PRO A 306 14.36 3.64 -16.43
CA PRO A 306 13.06 3.53 -17.06
C PRO A 306 11.89 3.92 -16.13
N THR A 307 12.06 3.90 -14.80
CA THR A 307 11.03 4.32 -13.84
C THR A 307 10.75 5.82 -13.91
N LEU A 308 11.72 6.62 -14.37
CA LEU A 308 11.55 8.07 -14.51
C LEU A 308 10.59 8.46 -15.62
N GLY A 309 10.44 7.63 -16.65
CA GLY A 309 9.43 7.86 -17.69
C GLY A 309 8.01 7.88 -17.12
N ILE A 310 7.72 6.98 -16.17
CA ILE A 310 6.40 6.90 -15.51
C ILE A 310 6.18 8.12 -14.61
N LEU A 311 7.22 8.52 -13.85
CA LEU A 311 7.15 9.71 -12.99
C LEU A 311 6.93 10.99 -13.81
N ILE A 312 7.68 11.16 -14.90
CA ILE A 312 7.55 12.31 -15.79
C ILE A 312 6.14 12.40 -16.38
N GLU A 313 5.59 11.28 -16.86
CA GLU A 313 4.24 11.27 -17.42
C GLU A 313 3.18 11.60 -16.37
N THR A 314 3.34 11.05 -15.17
CA THR A 314 2.48 11.36 -14.02
C THR A 314 2.55 12.85 -13.67
N LEU A 315 3.75 13.43 -13.63
CA LEU A 315 3.96 14.84 -13.32
C LEU A 315 3.39 15.78 -14.39
N ARG A 316 3.57 15.47 -15.68
CA ARG A 316 2.95 16.23 -16.79
C ARG A 316 1.44 16.27 -16.65
N ARG A 317 0.85 15.14 -16.27
CA ARG A 317 -0.59 15.02 -16.08
C ARG A 317 -1.09 15.79 -14.88
N LEU A 318 -0.34 15.77 -13.77
CA LEU A 318 -0.64 16.56 -12.57
C LEU A 318 -0.50 18.06 -12.81
N GLU A 319 0.53 18.48 -13.55
CA GLU A 319 0.75 19.87 -13.94
C GLU A 319 -0.36 20.39 -14.87
N ALA A 320 -0.73 19.60 -15.88
CA ALA A 320 -1.84 19.94 -16.78
C ALA A 320 -3.20 20.00 -16.05
N GLY A 321 -3.34 19.21 -14.98
CA GLY A 321 -4.55 19.09 -14.19
C GLY A 321 -5.68 18.33 -14.92
N PRO A 322 -6.76 17.99 -14.20
CA PRO A 322 -7.83 17.16 -14.74
C PRO A 322 -8.76 17.84 -15.75
N PHE A 323 -8.83 19.18 -15.76
CA PHE A 323 -9.85 19.94 -16.50
C PHE A 323 -9.32 20.67 -17.75
N GLY A 324 -8.01 20.58 -18.02
CA GLY A 324 -7.38 21.35 -19.10
C GLY A 324 -7.62 22.87 -18.95
N GLY A 325 -7.87 23.56 -20.06
CA GLY A 325 -8.00 25.02 -20.09
C GLY A 325 -9.35 25.59 -19.60
N ARG A 326 -10.41 24.78 -19.47
CA ARG A 326 -11.72 25.23 -18.95
C ARG A 326 -11.88 24.75 -17.52
N ARG A 327 -11.43 25.56 -16.56
CA ARG A 327 -11.60 25.32 -15.12
C ARG A 327 -12.22 26.52 -14.43
N THR A 328 -13.14 26.25 -13.52
CA THR A 328 -13.54 27.16 -12.46
C THR A 328 -12.63 26.90 -11.27
N ARG A 329 -12.03 27.96 -10.71
CA ARG A 329 -11.31 27.90 -9.43
C ARG A 329 -12.13 28.66 -8.38
N ILE A 330 -12.40 28.00 -7.25
CA ILE A 330 -13.07 28.59 -6.10
C ILE A 330 -12.13 28.46 -4.91
N GLU A 331 -11.98 29.55 -4.17
CA GLU A 331 -11.21 29.60 -2.93
C GLU A 331 -12.14 29.99 -1.79
N SER A 332 -11.94 29.36 -0.65
CA SER A 332 -12.57 29.66 0.63
C SER A 332 -11.49 29.70 1.72
N ASP A 333 -11.89 29.93 2.97
CA ASP A 333 -10.97 30.00 4.11
C ASP A 333 -10.10 28.73 4.21
N HIS A 334 -10.68 27.57 3.88
CA HIS A 334 -10.05 26.29 4.10
C HIS A 334 -9.89 25.41 2.86
N TYR A 335 -10.40 25.80 1.70
CA TYR A 335 -10.36 24.99 0.48
C TYR A 335 -9.95 25.77 -0.77
N VAL A 336 -9.22 25.09 -1.65
CA VAL A 336 -8.97 25.49 -3.05
C VAL A 336 -9.56 24.41 -3.94
N VAL A 337 -10.65 24.74 -4.63
CA VAL A 337 -11.38 23.81 -5.49
C VAL A 337 -11.16 24.18 -6.95
N GLU A 338 -10.68 23.23 -7.74
CA GLU A 338 -10.69 23.31 -9.20
C GLU A 338 -11.75 22.35 -9.73
N THR A 339 -12.54 22.80 -10.71
CA THR A 339 -13.69 22.03 -11.21
C THR A 339 -14.12 22.48 -12.61
N ASP A 340 -14.83 21.61 -13.32
CA ASP A 340 -15.59 21.90 -14.54
C ASP A 340 -17.08 22.23 -14.27
N LEU A 341 -17.51 22.29 -13.00
CA LEU A 341 -18.85 22.73 -12.60
C LEU A 341 -19.07 24.25 -12.80
N PRO A 342 -20.33 24.67 -13.03
CA PRO A 342 -20.73 26.07 -12.88
C PRO A 342 -20.44 26.59 -11.47
N LYS A 343 -20.02 27.86 -11.38
CA LYS A 343 -19.62 28.51 -10.12
C LYS A 343 -20.66 28.38 -8.98
N PRO A 344 -21.99 28.50 -9.20
CA PRO A 344 -22.97 28.35 -8.13
C PRO A 344 -23.00 26.93 -7.52
N GLU A 345 -22.96 25.90 -8.37
CA GLU A 345 -22.96 24.49 -7.95
C GLU A 345 -21.68 24.13 -7.20
N ALA A 346 -20.53 24.56 -7.73
CA ALA A 346 -19.25 24.38 -7.08
C ALA A 346 -19.19 25.09 -5.72
N LYS A 347 -19.77 26.29 -5.61
CA LYS A 347 -19.88 27.00 -4.33
C LYS A 347 -20.73 26.24 -3.31
N ALA A 348 -21.82 25.62 -3.73
CA ALA A 348 -22.65 24.81 -2.83
C ALA A 348 -21.88 23.60 -2.24
N VAL A 349 -20.99 22.99 -3.01
CA VAL A 349 -20.09 21.93 -2.53
C VAL A 349 -19.07 22.48 -1.53
N VAL A 350 -18.45 23.62 -1.83
CA VAL A 350 -17.50 24.29 -0.91
C VAL A 350 -18.17 24.64 0.41
N ASP A 351 -19.39 25.19 0.37
CA ASP A 351 -20.13 25.58 1.58
C ASP A 351 -20.53 24.36 2.45
N ARG A 352 -20.73 23.17 1.85
CA ARG A 352 -20.88 21.90 2.59
C ARG A 352 -19.57 21.47 3.26
N LEU A 353 -18.47 21.52 2.53
CA LEU A 353 -17.14 21.16 3.04
C LEU A 353 -16.68 22.07 4.18
N GLU A 354 -16.90 23.38 4.07
CA GLU A 354 -16.60 24.34 5.14
C GLU A 354 -17.39 24.06 6.41
N ARG A 355 -18.71 23.77 6.27
CA ARG A 355 -19.54 23.35 7.40
C ARG A 355 -19.02 22.07 8.05
N PHE A 356 -18.71 21.05 7.25
CA PHE A 356 -18.18 19.80 7.77
C PHE A 356 -16.81 19.97 8.44
N ARG A 357 -15.91 20.75 7.85
CA ARG A 357 -14.61 21.07 8.45
C ARG A 357 -14.76 21.76 9.81
N SER A 358 -15.74 22.65 9.97
CA SER A 358 -15.99 23.30 11.27
C SER A 358 -16.32 22.31 12.39
N VAL A 359 -16.97 21.18 12.06
CA VAL A 359 -17.21 20.07 12.99
C VAL A 359 -15.88 19.36 13.32
N LEU A 360 -15.08 19.06 12.29
CA LEU A 360 -13.79 18.39 12.48
C LEU A 360 -12.78 19.25 13.28
N GLU A 361 -12.80 20.57 13.14
CA GLU A 361 -11.92 21.47 13.89
C GLU A 361 -12.29 21.55 15.38
N GLN A 362 -13.55 21.34 15.74
CA GLN A 362 -13.99 21.23 17.13
C GLN A 362 -13.52 19.91 17.76
N GLU A 363 -13.55 18.83 16.98
CA GLU A 363 -13.20 17.48 17.42
C GLU A 363 -11.69 17.23 17.45
N PHE A 364 -10.97 17.77 16.46
CA PHE A 364 -9.55 17.54 16.25
C PHE A 364 -8.86 18.87 15.92
N PRO A 365 -8.54 19.69 16.93
CA PRO A 365 -7.94 21.00 16.71
C PRO A 365 -6.59 20.91 15.99
N LEU A 366 -6.45 21.65 14.89
CA LEU A 366 -5.18 21.78 14.17
C LEU A 366 -4.31 22.89 14.77
N ALA A 367 -2.99 22.65 14.79
CA ALA A 367 -2.00 23.70 15.01
C ALA A 367 -2.09 24.76 13.90
N ALA A 368 -1.74 26.01 14.22
CA ALA A 368 -1.86 27.12 13.26
C ALA A 368 -1.06 26.90 11.96
N SER A 369 0.10 26.24 12.03
CA SER A 369 0.91 25.88 10.87
C SER A 369 0.22 24.89 9.91
N GLU A 370 -0.69 24.06 10.41
CA GLU A 370 -1.38 23.02 9.65
C GLU A 370 -2.70 23.51 9.03
N ARG A 371 -3.13 24.74 9.32
CA ARG A 371 -4.35 25.37 8.78
C ARG A 371 -4.16 25.92 7.36
N LEU A 372 -3.47 25.18 6.50
CA LEU A 372 -3.35 25.51 5.09
C LEU A 372 -4.67 25.25 4.34
N PRO A 373 -4.93 25.82 3.15
CA PRO A 373 -6.09 25.41 2.37
C PRO A 373 -5.96 23.98 1.81
N SER A 374 -7.02 23.18 1.85
CA SER A 374 -7.11 21.82 1.30
C SER A 374 -7.46 21.86 -0.18
N ARG A 375 -6.75 21.07 -1.00
CA ARG A 375 -6.97 21.04 -2.45
C ARG A 375 -8.05 20.02 -2.82
N ILE A 376 -8.94 20.40 -3.74
CA ILE A 376 -9.98 19.52 -4.27
C ILE A 376 -10.06 19.64 -5.78
N TRP A 377 -10.12 18.48 -6.44
CA TRP A 377 -10.49 18.35 -7.84
C TRP A 377 -11.87 17.72 -7.93
N LEU A 378 -12.84 18.55 -8.32
CA LEU A 378 -14.25 18.20 -8.33
C LEU A 378 -14.72 18.02 -9.78
N PHE A 379 -15.13 16.82 -10.14
CA PHE A 379 -15.44 16.41 -11.50
C PHE A 379 -16.96 16.38 -11.73
N THR A 380 -17.41 16.91 -12.86
CA THR A 380 -18.81 16.78 -13.34
C THR A 380 -19.13 15.41 -13.95
N SER A 381 -18.11 14.64 -14.34
CA SER A 381 -18.28 13.38 -15.06
C SER A 381 -17.52 12.25 -14.37
N VAL A 382 -18.19 11.12 -14.18
CA VAL A 382 -17.58 9.90 -13.65
C VAL A 382 -16.50 9.38 -14.59
N GLU A 383 -16.60 9.65 -15.90
CA GLU A 383 -15.60 9.24 -16.88
C GLU A 383 -14.33 10.07 -16.76
N SER A 384 -14.44 11.39 -16.65
CA SER A 384 -13.27 12.26 -16.44
C SER A 384 -12.62 11.99 -15.09
N PHE A 385 -13.43 11.80 -14.04
CA PHE A 385 -12.96 11.34 -12.73
C PHE A 385 -12.21 10.02 -12.85
N ARG A 386 -12.81 8.96 -13.38
CA ARG A 386 -12.17 7.63 -13.47
C ARG A 386 -10.93 7.65 -14.35
N SER A 387 -10.97 8.33 -15.49
CA SER A 387 -9.81 8.48 -16.36
C SER A 387 -8.68 9.15 -15.59
N PHE A 388 -8.98 10.25 -14.88
CA PHE A 388 -7.99 10.95 -14.10
C PHE A 388 -7.47 10.14 -12.91
N ALA A 389 -8.38 9.60 -12.13
CA ALA A 389 -8.13 8.80 -10.95
C ALA A 389 -7.36 7.51 -11.22
N ASN A 390 -7.72 6.72 -12.24
CA ASN A 390 -7.02 5.48 -12.56
C ASN A 390 -5.56 5.71 -12.94
N ALA A 391 -5.28 6.88 -13.50
CA ALA A 391 -3.93 7.33 -13.78
C ALA A 391 -3.25 8.04 -12.61
N LEU A 392 -3.76 7.86 -11.37
CA LEU A 392 -3.09 8.24 -10.12
C LEU A 392 -3.17 7.15 -9.06
N ALA A 393 -4.26 6.38 -9.02
CA ALA A 393 -4.59 5.39 -8.00
C ALA A 393 -5.40 4.24 -8.59
N PRO A 394 -5.21 2.98 -8.17
CA PRO A 394 -6.13 1.92 -8.54
C PRO A 394 -7.44 2.19 -7.83
N THR A 395 -8.42 2.72 -8.56
CA THR A 395 -9.74 2.95 -8.00
C THR A 395 -10.62 1.72 -8.14
N SER A 396 -11.49 1.49 -7.16
CA SER A 396 -12.59 0.55 -7.37
C SER A 396 -13.55 1.13 -8.40
N GLU A 397 -14.18 0.28 -9.21
CA GLU A 397 -15.13 0.71 -10.26
C GLU A 397 -16.28 1.59 -9.72
N ASN A 398 -16.53 1.56 -8.40
CA ASN A 398 -17.63 2.25 -7.73
C ASN A 398 -17.21 3.43 -6.83
N ALA A 399 -15.94 3.85 -6.84
CA ALA A 399 -15.52 5.00 -6.05
C ALA A 399 -16.15 6.31 -6.61
N LEU A 400 -16.80 7.08 -5.74
CA LEU A 400 -17.30 8.43 -6.07
C LEU A 400 -16.28 9.52 -5.70
N GLY A 401 -15.25 9.17 -4.95
CA GLY A 401 -14.12 10.01 -4.62
C GLY A 401 -13.05 9.23 -3.88
N PHE A 402 -11.89 9.84 -3.73
CA PHE A 402 -10.85 9.40 -2.81
C PHE A 402 -9.88 10.55 -2.51
N TYR A 403 -9.39 10.60 -1.27
CA TYR A 403 -8.25 11.44 -0.93
C TYR A 403 -6.92 10.81 -1.43
N VAL A 404 -6.05 11.63 -2.02
CA VAL A 404 -4.72 11.20 -2.48
C VAL A 404 -3.63 11.87 -1.62
N PRO A 405 -3.10 11.17 -0.60
CA PRO A 405 -2.09 11.73 0.30
C PRO A 405 -0.83 12.20 -0.41
N THR A 406 -0.42 11.50 -1.47
CA THR A 406 0.84 11.78 -2.21
C THR A 406 0.84 13.12 -2.93
N ILE A 407 -0.32 13.75 -3.14
CA ILE A 407 -0.45 15.09 -3.72
C ILE A 407 -1.35 16.01 -2.88
N ASN A 408 -1.70 15.59 -1.66
CA ASN A 408 -2.59 16.30 -0.74
C ASN A 408 -3.86 16.85 -1.41
N THR A 409 -4.48 16.04 -2.27
CA THR A 409 -5.63 16.47 -3.08
C THR A 409 -6.75 15.44 -3.00
N LEU A 410 -7.96 15.92 -2.72
CA LEU A 410 -9.17 15.12 -2.75
C LEU A 410 -9.76 15.14 -4.16
N LEU A 411 -9.97 13.96 -4.75
CA LEU A 411 -10.63 13.82 -6.05
C LEU A 411 -12.05 13.36 -5.79
N PHE A 412 -13.04 14.07 -6.33
CA PHE A 412 -14.45 13.74 -6.10
C PHE A 412 -15.31 13.97 -7.33
N PHE A 413 -16.22 13.06 -7.62
CA PHE A 413 -17.24 13.21 -8.64
C PHE A 413 -18.54 13.69 -8.01
N ALA A 414 -19.05 14.83 -8.49
CA ALA A 414 -20.25 15.45 -7.95
C ALA A 414 -21.50 15.02 -8.73
N THR A 415 -22.39 14.27 -8.08
CA THR A 415 -23.78 14.07 -8.57
C THR A 415 -24.78 15.06 -7.95
N LEU A 416 -24.33 15.86 -6.97
CA LEU A 416 -25.03 16.99 -6.31
C LEU A 416 -26.41 16.74 -5.68
N ASP A 417 -27.03 15.59 -5.90
CA ASP A 417 -28.45 15.34 -5.59
C ASP A 417 -28.72 14.20 -4.57
N ASP A 418 -27.72 13.45 -4.10
CA ASP A 418 -27.93 12.31 -3.18
C ASP A 418 -27.22 12.48 -1.82
N GLN A 419 -27.95 12.19 -0.73
CA GLN A 419 -27.42 12.04 0.63
C GLN A 419 -26.28 11.02 0.72
N ARG A 420 -26.28 10.01 -0.17
CA ARG A 420 -25.17 9.08 -0.30
C ARG A 420 -23.89 9.79 -0.75
N ASP A 421 -23.98 10.73 -1.68
CA ASP A 421 -22.81 11.45 -2.20
C ASP A 421 -22.25 12.37 -1.12
N GLU A 422 -23.11 13.01 -0.34
CA GLU A 422 -22.70 13.84 0.81
C GLU A 422 -21.92 13.02 1.85
N ARG A 423 -22.38 11.81 2.18
CA ARG A 423 -21.64 10.90 3.07
C ARG A 423 -20.28 10.53 2.50
N VAL A 424 -20.17 10.21 1.21
CA VAL A 424 -18.87 9.89 0.61
C VAL A 424 -17.97 11.12 0.60
N LEU A 425 -18.50 12.31 0.31
CA LEU A 425 -17.75 13.56 0.36
C LEU A 425 -17.19 13.80 1.77
N HIS A 426 -18.01 13.65 2.81
CA HIS A 426 -17.58 13.78 4.19
C HIS A 426 -16.56 12.71 4.60
N HIS A 427 -16.72 11.46 4.13
CA HIS A 427 -15.75 10.38 4.37
C HIS A 427 -14.36 10.74 3.82
N GLU A 428 -14.30 11.17 2.56
CA GLU A 428 -13.03 11.55 1.93
C GLU A 428 -12.46 12.85 2.50
N ALA A 429 -13.32 13.82 2.83
CA ALA A 429 -12.91 15.06 3.48
C ALA A 429 -12.35 14.81 4.87
N PHE A 430 -12.88 13.81 5.60
CA PHE A 430 -12.33 13.36 6.87
C PHE A 430 -10.92 12.82 6.69
N HIS A 431 -10.66 11.96 5.71
CA HIS A 431 -9.29 11.48 5.46
C HIS A 431 -8.32 12.62 5.16
N GLN A 432 -8.73 13.56 4.30
CA GLN A 432 -7.92 14.73 3.99
C GLN A 432 -7.62 15.59 5.23
N TYR A 433 -8.62 15.77 6.09
CA TYR A 433 -8.46 16.54 7.33
C TYR A 433 -7.58 15.79 8.34
N LEU A 434 -7.84 14.50 8.57
CA LEU A 434 -7.08 13.67 9.50
C LEU A 434 -5.62 13.56 9.08
N ASP A 435 -5.31 13.52 7.78
CA ASP A 435 -3.93 13.50 7.27
C ASP A 435 -3.13 14.74 7.71
N ARG A 436 -3.80 15.85 8.10
CA ARG A 436 -3.14 17.04 8.67
C ARG A 436 -3.02 17.00 10.17
N VAL A 437 -3.99 16.38 10.84
CA VAL A 437 -3.93 16.19 12.30
C VAL A 437 -2.88 15.14 12.63
N ARG A 438 -2.96 13.99 11.96
CA ARG A 438 -2.07 12.85 12.13
C ARG A 438 -2.05 11.97 10.88
N ARG A 439 -0.95 12.07 10.13
CA ARG A 439 -0.62 11.11 9.06
C ARG A 439 -0.46 9.70 9.64
N HIS A 440 -0.88 8.69 8.88
CA HIS A 440 -0.73 7.26 9.23
C HIS A 440 -1.41 6.83 10.55
N ALA A 441 -2.58 7.41 10.86
CA ALA A 441 -3.42 6.85 11.92
C ALA A 441 -3.70 5.35 11.67
N PRO A 442 -3.83 4.53 12.73
CA PRO A 442 -4.15 3.11 12.62
C PRO A 442 -5.39 2.90 11.73
N ILE A 443 -5.30 1.96 10.78
CA ILE A 443 -6.28 1.84 9.69
C ILE A 443 -7.73 1.68 10.19
N TRP A 444 -7.93 0.90 11.25
CA TRP A 444 -9.26 0.70 11.84
C TRP A 444 -9.83 2.01 12.39
N LEU A 445 -8.98 2.84 13.00
CA LEU A 445 -9.38 4.11 13.61
C LEU A 445 -9.65 5.14 12.52
N ASN A 446 -8.77 5.23 11.52
CA ASN A 446 -8.91 6.12 10.38
C ASN A 446 -10.24 5.86 9.66
N GLU A 447 -10.49 4.60 9.27
CA GLU A 447 -11.69 4.22 8.55
C GLU A 447 -12.95 4.25 9.43
N GLY A 448 -12.84 3.83 10.69
CA GLY A 448 -13.96 3.87 11.63
C GLY A 448 -14.43 5.29 11.94
N MET A 449 -13.50 6.23 12.13
CA MET A 449 -13.82 7.64 12.33
C MET A 449 -14.31 8.29 11.03
N ALA A 450 -13.75 7.94 9.87
CA ALA A 450 -14.24 8.42 8.59
C ALA A 450 -15.71 8.04 8.37
N GLU A 451 -16.09 6.80 8.65
CA GLU A 451 -17.49 6.33 8.59
C GLU A 451 -18.38 7.01 9.64
N TYR A 452 -17.86 7.25 10.85
CA TYR A 452 -18.60 7.88 11.95
C TYR A 452 -18.91 9.35 11.63
N PHE A 453 -17.91 10.14 11.24
CA PHE A 453 -18.08 11.55 10.90
C PHE A 453 -18.77 11.74 9.55
N ALA A 454 -18.62 10.81 8.61
CA ALA A 454 -19.39 10.84 7.36
C ALA A 454 -20.90 10.87 7.60
N ALA A 455 -21.37 10.25 8.68
CA ALA A 455 -22.77 10.28 9.11
C ALA A 455 -23.14 11.52 9.93
N THR A 456 -22.52 12.66 9.67
CA THR A 456 -22.91 13.94 10.29
C THR A 456 -24.13 14.51 9.57
N SER A 457 -25.19 14.80 10.32
CA SER A 457 -26.35 15.56 9.84
C SER A 457 -26.28 17.02 10.29
N PHE A 458 -26.87 17.91 9.50
CA PHE A 458 -26.97 19.34 9.80
C PHE A 458 -28.44 19.74 9.82
N GLU A 459 -28.92 20.28 10.94
CA GLU A 459 -30.30 20.71 11.15
C GLU A 459 -30.32 22.07 11.85
N ASP A 460 -30.98 23.08 11.26
CA ASP A 460 -31.27 24.39 11.86
C ASP A 460 -30.11 25.04 12.65
N GLY A 461 -28.91 25.09 12.06
CA GLY A 461 -27.73 25.70 12.67
C GLY A 461 -27.02 24.83 13.73
N SER A 462 -27.53 23.61 13.96
CA SER A 462 -26.89 22.57 14.75
C SER A 462 -26.40 21.41 13.87
N HIS A 463 -25.59 20.53 14.45
CA HIS A 463 -25.13 19.31 13.79
C HIS A 463 -25.15 18.14 14.77
N GLN A 464 -25.32 16.93 14.24
CA GLN A 464 -25.21 15.69 15.00
C GLN A 464 -24.23 14.77 14.28
N THR A 465 -23.14 14.38 14.97
CA THR A 465 -22.16 13.42 14.44
C THR A 465 -22.57 11.98 14.76
N GLY A 466 -22.11 11.03 13.95
CA GLY A 466 -22.25 9.61 14.29
C GLY A 466 -23.62 9.02 14.02
N GLY A 467 -24.35 9.50 13.01
CA GLY A 467 -25.60 8.87 12.59
C GLY A 467 -25.43 7.40 12.15
N ILE A 468 -26.56 6.71 12.01
CA ILE A 468 -26.57 5.29 11.62
C ILE A 468 -26.16 5.12 10.15
N GLN A 469 -25.09 4.37 9.90
CA GLN A 469 -24.67 3.95 8.57
C GLN A 469 -25.39 2.65 8.17
N GLU A 470 -26.60 2.77 7.60
CA GLU A 470 -27.45 1.62 7.24
C GLU A 470 -26.69 0.53 6.46
N GLY A 471 -25.96 0.91 5.42
CA GLY A 471 -25.21 -0.05 4.60
C GLY A 471 -24.14 -0.81 5.39
N ARG A 472 -23.45 -0.12 6.31
CA ARG A 472 -22.44 -0.73 7.20
C ARG A 472 -23.11 -1.64 8.22
N LEU A 473 -24.20 -1.20 8.83
CA LEU A 473 -24.94 -1.98 9.82
C LEU A 473 -25.49 -3.29 9.24
N ILE A 474 -26.03 -3.26 8.02
CA ILE A 474 -26.48 -4.48 7.32
C ILE A 474 -25.33 -5.44 7.07
N VAL A 475 -24.16 -4.95 6.62
CA VAL A 475 -22.97 -5.78 6.40
C VAL A 475 -22.50 -6.41 7.71
N LEU A 476 -22.41 -5.61 8.78
CA LEU A 476 -21.97 -6.07 10.09
C LEU A 476 -22.93 -7.11 10.68
N HIS A 477 -24.24 -6.87 10.63
CA HIS A 477 -25.24 -7.78 11.17
C HIS A 477 -25.18 -9.16 10.48
N ARG A 478 -25.03 -9.18 9.14
CA ARG A 478 -24.84 -10.43 8.38
C ARG A 478 -23.55 -11.15 8.75
N ALA A 479 -22.46 -10.41 8.97
CA ALA A 479 -21.18 -10.98 9.35
C ALA A 479 -21.22 -11.58 10.77
N LEU A 480 -21.85 -10.89 11.72
CA LEU A 480 -22.04 -11.38 13.09
C LEU A 480 -22.84 -12.68 13.11
N ALA A 481 -23.94 -12.76 12.34
CA ALA A 481 -24.76 -13.97 12.23
C ALA A 481 -24.00 -15.18 11.66
N ARG A 482 -22.92 -14.94 10.90
CA ARG A 482 -22.06 -15.99 10.31
C ARG A 482 -20.79 -16.26 11.10
N ASN A 483 -20.61 -15.59 12.24
CA ASN A 483 -19.37 -15.64 13.03
C ASN A 483 -18.11 -15.29 12.20
N GLU A 484 -18.23 -14.32 11.29
CA GLU A 484 -17.15 -13.86 10.40
C GLU A 484 -16.47 -12.58 10.90
N VAL A 485 -16.80 -12.13 12.11
CA VAL A 485 -16.28 -10.89 12.70
C VAL A 485 -15.24 -11.23 13.76
N PRO A 486 -13.98 -10.79 13.60
CA PRO A 486 -12.95 -11.02 14.61
C PRO A 486 -13.26 -10.20 15.89
N PRO A 487 -12.66 -10.55 17.04
CA PRO A 487 -12.74 -9.72 18.23
C PRO A 487 -12.25 -8.27 17.99
N LEU A 488 -12.82 -7.30 18.70
CA LEU A 488 -12.38 -5.91 18.74
C LEU A 488 -10.89 -5.79 19.10
N SER A 489 -10.40 -6.60 20.03
CA SER A 489 -8.98 -6.62 20.39
C SER A 489 -8.08 -6.95 19.19
N TYR A 490 -8.54 -7.81 18.27
CA TYR A 490 -7.86 -8.10 17.02
C TYR A 490 -8.03 -6.99 15.99
N LEU A 491 -9.22 -6.38 15.90
CA LEU A 491 -9.48 -5.27 14.98
C LEU A 491 -8.57 -4.07 15.26
N VAL A 492 -8.43 -3.68 16.52
CA VAL A 492 -7.65 -2.49 16.93
C VAL A 492 -6.15 -2.63 16.61
N GLN A 493 -5.67 -3.88 16.50
CA GLN A 493 -4.28 -4.21 16.15
C GLN A 493 -4.12 -4.64 14.67
N MET A 494 -5.18 -4.57 13.86
CA MET A 494 -5.16 -5.08 12.49
C MET A 494 -4.27 -4.23 11.58
N SER A 495 -3.37 -4.86 10.81
CA SER A 495 -2.56 -4.16 9.81
C SER A 495 -3.38 -3.67 8.62
N PRO A 496 -2.97 -2.59 7.92
CA PRO A 496 -3.62 -2.11 6.70
C PRO A 496 -3.82 -3.21 5.65
N GLN A 497 -2.84 -4.11 5.49
CA GLN A 497 -2.91 -5.16 4.47
C GLN A 497 -3.91 -6.26 4.83
N ARG A 498 -4.11 -6.55 6.12
CA ARG A 498 -5.16 -7.47 6.59
C ARG A 498 -6.54 -6.81 6.55
N PHE A 499 -6.58 -5.53 6.89
CA PHE A 499 -7.78 -4.72 6.83
C PHE A 499 -8.35 -4.66 5.41
N MET A 500 -7.47 -4.47 4.42
CA MET A 500 -7.83 -4.36 3.00
C MET A 500 -7.92 -5.70 2.26
N ASP A 501 -7.90 -6.85 2.96
CA ASP A 501 -8.09 -8.15 2.31
C ASP A 501 -9.49 -8.22 1.67
N GLY A 502 -9.57 -8.49 0.36
CA GLY A 502 -10.76 -8.19 -0.44
C GLY A 502 -12.06 -8.87 0.01
N ARG A 503 -12.00 -10.00 0.74
CA ARG A 503 -13.19 -10.63 1.32
C ARG A 503 -13.58 -10.08 2.69
N SER A 504 -12.66 -9.44 3.40
CA SER A 504 -12.82 -8.96 4.77
C SER A 504 -13.02 -7.45 4.84
N ALA A 505 -12.51 -6.69 3.86
CA ALA A 505 -12.56 -5.24 3.86
C ALA A 505 -13.97 -4.70 4.17
N PRO A 506 -15.06 -5.05 3.45
CA PRO A 506 -16.39 -4.50 3.77
C PRO A 506 -16.83 -4.72 5.22
N ARG A 507 -16.47 -5.87 5.81
CA ARG A 507 -16.75 -6.19 7.21
C ARG A 507 -15.86 -5.39 8.16
N ASN A 508 -14.58 -5.21 7.84
CA ASN A 508 -13.63 -4.46 8.65
C ASN A 508 -14.03 -2.98 8.74
N TYR A 509 -14.44 -2.36 7.63
CA TYR A 509 -15.04 -1.01 7.63
C TYR A 509 -16.27 -0.94 8.53
N ALA A 510 -17.21 -1.88 8.36
CA ALA A 510 -18.45 -1.91 9.13
C ALA A 510 -18.23 -2.13 10.63
N GLN A 511 -17.30 -3.02 10.98
CA GLN A 511 -16.91 -3.28 12.37
C GLN A 511 -16.22 -2.06 12.99
N SER A 512 -15.34 -1.39 12.25
CA SER A 512 -14.62 -0.20 12.72
C SER A 512 -15.57 0.97 13.01
N TRP A 513 -16.51 1.23 12.10
CA TRP A 513 -17.59 2.21 12.32
C TRP A 513 -18.35 1.92 13.61
N ALA A 514 -18.83 0.68 13.78
CA ALA A 514 -19.60 0.29 14.95
C ALA A 514 -18.78 0.32 16.25
N ALA A 515 -17.48 0.00 16.18
CA ALA A 515 -16.57 0.09 17.33
C ALA A 515 -16.40 1.55 17.77
N VAL A 516 -16.11 2.46 16.84
CA VAL A 516 -16.02 3.90 17.12
C VAL A 516 -17.33 4.43 17.68
N HIS A 517 -18.46 4.07 17.08
CA HIS A 517 -19.78 4.48 17.54
C HIS A 517 -20.04 4.00 18.99
N PHE A 518 -19.72 2.73 19.29
CA PHE A 518 -19.84 2.17 20.63
C PHE A 518 -18.96 2.88 21.65
N PHE A 519 -17.65 3.05 21.36
CA PHE A 519 -16.73 3.70 22.29
C PHE A 519 -17.13 5.16 22.56
N ARG A 520 -17.50 5.91 21.52
CA ARG A 520 -17.94 7.31 21.65
C ARG A 520 -19.29 7.46 22.35
N SER A 521 -20.21 6.49 22.19
CA SER A 521 -21.53 6.51 22.87
C SER A 521 -21.43 6.53 24.40
N GLY A 522 -20.32 6.06 24.96
CA GLY A 522 -20.12 5.97 26.41
C GLY A 522 -21.00 4.94 27.12
N THR A 523 -21.67 4.05 26.38
CA THR A 523 -22.49 2.97 26.95
C THR A 523 -21.66 1.94 27.74
N HIS A 524 -20.34 1.98 27.62
CA HIS A 524 -19.39 1.27 28.49
C HIS A 524 -18.24 2.22 28.90
N SER A 525 -18.24 2.69 30.15
CA SER A 525 -17.35 3.77 30.62
C SER A 525 -15.85 3.44 30.51
N MET A 526 -15.44 2.23 30.89
CA MET A 526 -14.01 1.83 30.82
C MET A 526 -13.51 1.75 29.38
N ALA A 527 -14.31 1.20 28.47
CA ALA A 527 -14.01 1.13 27.05
C ALA A 527 -13.95 2.52 26.41
N LYS A 528 -14.84 3.45 26.79
CA LYS A 528 -14.76 4.86 26.39
C LYS A 528 -13.45 5.50 26.84
N GLY A 529 -13.10 5.36 28.11
CA GLY A 529 -11.85 5.92 28.65
C GLY A 529 -10.60 5.33 27.99
N ALA A 530 -10.60 4.04 27.68
CA ALA A 530 -9.52 3.41 26.92
C ALA A 530 -9.44 3.97 25.49
N PHE A 531 -10.56 4.12 24.79
CA PHE A 531 -10.60 4.72 23.46
C PHE A 531 -10.11 6.17 23.46
N GLU A 532 -10.52 6.99 24.43
CA GLU A 532 -10.05 8.38 24.56
C GLU A 532 -8.53 8.45 24.76
N ARG A 533 -7.96 7.58 25.61
CA ARG A 533 -6.50 7.47 25.77
C ARG A 533 -5.80 6.99 24.50
N TYR A 534 -6.38 6.01 23.81
CA TYR A 534 -5.85 5.50 22.54
C TYR A 534 -5.79 6.59 21.48
N VAL A 535 -6.90 7.31 21.27
CA VAL A 535 -6.99 8.41 20.30
C VAL A 535 -5.99 9.51 20.67
N ALA A 536 -5.92 9.92 21.94
CA ALA A 536 -4.95 10.93 22.38
C ALA A 536 -3.50 10.50 22.12
N ALA A 537 -3.15 9.23 22.38
CA ALA A 537 -1.81 8.70 22.12
C ALA A 537 -1.49 8.68 20.61
N VAL A 538 -2.42 8.22 19.78
CA VAL A 538 -2.27 8.22 18.31
C VAL A 538 -2.08 9.64 17.78
N LEU A 539 -2.91 10.60 18.23
CA LEU A 539 -2.80 11.99 17.80
C LEU A 539 -1.49 12.65 18.29
N ALA A 540 -0.96 12.22 19.45
CA ALA A 540 0.36 12.62 19.92
C ALA A 540 1.53 11.94 19.16
N GLY A 541 1.24 11.04 18.22
CA GLY A 541 2.23 10.38 17.37
C GLY A 541 2.77 9.06 17.91
N ALA A 542 2.12 8.46 18.92
CA ALA A 542 2.47 7.10 19.35
C ALA A 542 2.19 6.09 18.24
N SER A 543 3.06 5.08 18.11
CA SER A 543 2.80 3.92 17.24
C SER A 543 1.53 3.18 17.68
N SER A 544 0.89 2.46 16.76
CA SER A 544 -0.34 1.70 17.06
C SER A 544 -0.16 0.74 18.25
N SER A 545 0.99 0.08 18.34
CA SER A 545 1.32 -0.85 19.41
C SER A 545 1.51 -0.17 20.76
N ASN A 546 2.19 0.99 20.80
CA ASN A 546 2.35 1.77 22.03
C ASN A 546 1.01 2.37 22.49
N ALA A 547 0.24 2.94 21.56
CA ALA A 547 -1.09 3.45 21.84
C ALA A 547 -1.98 2.34 22.40
N TRP A 548 -1.97 1.13 21.82
CA TRP A 548 -2.69 -0.03 22.32
C TRP A 548 -2.28 -0.41 23.74
N ARG A 549 -0.96 -0.59 23.97
CA ARG A 549 -0.40 -1.00 25.26
C ARG A 549 -0.79 -0.04 26.38
N ASP A 550 -0.78 1.25 26.10
CA ASP A 550 -1.01 2.29 27.12
C ASP A 550 -2.50 2.64 27.30
N SER A 551 -3.40 1.96 26.59
CA SER A 551 -4.84 2.24 26.62
C SER A 551 -5.72 1.00 26.70
N PHE A 552 -5.94 0.31 25.58
CA PHE A 552 -6.83 -0.84 25.46
C PHE A 552 -6.28 -2.08 26.16
N ALA A 553 -4.96 -2.28 26.18
CA ALA A 553 -4.35 -3.40 26.89
C ALA A 553 -4.56 -3.33 28.42
N THR A 554 -4.96 -2.17 28.96
CA THR A 554 -5.29 -2.01 30.39
C THR A 554 -6.72 -2.48 30.73
N LEU A 555 -7.50 -2.93 29.75
CA LEU A 555 -8.83 -3.48 29.99
C LEU A 555 -8.71 -4.93 30.45
N GLU A 556 -9.27 -5.23 31.64
CA GLU A 556 -9.23 -6.57 32.23
C GLU A 556 -10.33 -7.49 31.67
N ASP A 557 -11.50 -6.94 31.34
CA ASP A 557 -12.68 -7.70 30.89
C ASP A 557 -13.01 -7.40 29.42
N TRP A 558 -12.26 -8.02 28.50
CA TRP A 558 -12.55 -7.91 27.07
C TRP A 558 -13.84 -8.61 26.67
N GLU A 559 -14.23 -9.70 27.35
CA GLU A 559 -15.45 -10.43 27.03
C GLU A 559 -16.69 -9.58 27.31
N GLY A 560 -16.74 -8.91 28.47
CA GLY A 560 -17.81 -7.96 28.79
C GLY A 560 -17.86 -6.76 27.85
N VAL A 561 -16.72 -6.28 27.37
CA VAL A 561 -16.64 -5.20 26.36
C VAL A 561 -17.21 -5.66 25.01
N GLU A 562 -16.85 -6.85 24.55
CA GLU A 562 -17.39 -7.45 23.31
C GLU A 562 -18.90 -7.65 23.39
N ASP A 563 -19.40 -8.14 24.51
CA ASP A 563 -20.82 -8.34 24.77
C ASP A 563 -21.60 -7.01 24.79
N ALA A 564 -21.02 -5.99 25.42
CA ALA A 564 -21.61 -4.65 25.43
C ALA A 564 -21.63 -4.03 24.03
N TRP A 565 -20.57 -4.23 23.24
CA TRP A 565 -20.51 -3.80 21.84
C TRP A 565 -21.56 -4.52 20.98
N ARG A 566 -21.72 -5.84 21.12
CA ARG A 566 -22.76 -6.60 20.40
C ARG A 566 -24.17 -6.12 20.74
N ARG A 567 -24.45 -5.87 22.02
CA ARG A 567 -25.72 -5.25 22.45
C ARG A 567 -25.90 -3.86 21.86
N HIS A 568 -24.83 -3.07 21.75
CA HIS A 568 -24.87 -1.76 21.12
C HIS A 568 -25.22 -1.85 19.64
N VAL A 569 -24.60 -2.75 18.89
CA VAL A 569 -24.94 -3.01 17.47
C VAL A 569 -26.40 -3.44 17.31
N GLY A 570 -26.91 -4.28 18.21
CA GLY A 570 -28.33 -4.65 18.25
C GLY A 570 -29.25 -3.45 18.40
N ARG A 571 -28.96 -2.55 19.34
CA ARG A 571 -29.75 -1.31 19.54
C ARG A 571 -29.77 -0.42 18.29
N LEU A 572 -28.64 -0.25 17.61
CA LEU A 572 -28.59 0.51 16.36
C LEU A 572 -29.45 -0.12 15.27
N HIS A 573 -29.53 -1.47 15.24
CA HIS A 573 -30.38 -2.18 14.30
C HIS A 573 -31.86 -1.92 14.58
N ASP A 574 -32.26 -2.01 15.84
CA ASP A 574 -33.63 -1.76 16.28
C ASP A 574 -34.04 -0.30 16.00
N GLU A 575 -33.19 0.66 16.34
CA GLU A 575 -33.40 2.09 16.06
C GLU A 575 -33.60 2.36 14.56
N LEU A 576 -32.79 1.73 13.71
CA LEU A 576 -32.94 1.84 12.25
C LEU A 576 -34.28 1.27 11.77
N GLN A 577 -34.75 0.15 12.33
CA GLN A 577 -36.05 -0.42 11.94
C GLN A 577 -37.20 0.47 12.39
N SER A 578 -37.21 0.92 13.66
CA SER A 578 -38.25 1.80 14.18
C SER A 578 -38.31 3.13 13.43
N GLY A 579 -37.16 3.69 13.05
CA GLY A 579 -37.09 4.91 12.24
C GLY A 579 -37.64 4.74 10.82
N LYS A 580 -37.64 3.52 10.27
CA LYS A 580 -38.27 3.21 8.97
C LYS A 580 -39.77 3.02 9.10
N GLU A 581 -40.26 2.44 10.19
CA GLU A 581 -41.70 2.26 10.43
C GLU A 581 -42.41 3.60 10.71
N ALA A 582 -41.69 4.58 11.25
CA ALA A 582 -42.21 5.91 11.53
C ALA A 582 -42.27 6.85 10.31
N ARG A 583 -41.61 6.49 9.19
CA ARG A 583 -41.57 7.26 7.92
C ARG A 583 -42.51 6.64 6.90
#